data_AF-A0A7C3CKP3-F1
#
_entry.id   AF-A0A7C3CKP3-F1
#
_cell.length_a   1.000
_cell.length_b   1.000
_cell.length_c   1.000
_cell.angle_alpha   90.00
_cell.angle_beta   90.00
_cell.angle_gamma   90.00
#
_symmetry.space_group_name_H-M   'P 1'
#
loop_
_entity.id
_entity.type
_entity.pdbx_description
1 polymer ?
#
loop_
_entity_poly.entity_id
_entity_poly.type
_entity_poly.pdbx_seq_one_letter_code
_entity_poly.pdbx_strand_id
1 'polypeptide(L)' 'VGNFVCVNVKADGNQVYEALLKKGVIVRPVGPYQMPEHIRVSVGTKAENETFLTALKSVLQEMGIQ' A
#
# COMPACT_ATOMS: atom_id res chain seq x y z
N VAL A 1 10.38 18.64 -3.79
CA VAL A 1 10.33 17.46 -4.69
C VAL A 1 9.66 16.35 -3.92
N GLY A 2 8.57 15.77 -4.43
CA GLY A 2 7.83 14.68 -3.76
C GLY A 2 8.07 13.36 -4.47
N ASN A 3 8.56 12.34 -3.75
CA ASN A 3 8.82 11.00 -4.26
C ASN A 3 7.81 9.99 -3.71
N PHE A 4 6.53 10.38 -3.58
CA PHE A 4 5.50 9.50 -3.04
C PHE A 4 4.17 9.66 -3.76
N VAL A 5 3.37 8.60 -3.72
CA VAL A 5 2.01 8.53 -4.25
C VAL A 5 1.08 8.09 -3.13
N CYS A 6 -0.07 8.75 -3.02
CA CYS A 6 -1.17 8.28 -2.18
C CYS A 6 -2.08 7.40 -3.02
N VAL A 7 -2.34 6.19 -2.54
CA VAL A 7 -3.15 5.18 -3.23
C VAL A 7 -4.36 4.89 -2.37
N ASN A 8 -5.56 5.03 -2.94
CA ASN A 8 -6.79 4.53 -2.33
C ASN A 8 -6.84 3.01 -2.55
N VAL A 9 -6.89 2.24 -1.47
CA VAL A 9 -6.90 0.77 -1.51
C VAL A 9 -8.30 0.19 -1.32
N LYS A 10 -9.34 1.05 -1.29
CA LYS A 10 -10.77 0.72 -1.10
C LYS A 10 -11.04 -0.18 0.11
N ALA A 11 -10.17 -0.10 1.11
CA ALA A 11 -10.20 -0.86 2.34
C ALA A 11 -9.40 -0.13 3.40
N ASP A 12 -9.46 -0.58 4.65
CA ASP A 12 -8.71 0.04 5.73
C ASP A 12 -7.20 0.02 5.44
N GLY A 13 -6.60 1.21 5.39
CA GLY A 13 -5.20 1.38 5.04
C GLY A 13 -4.23 0.78 6.06
N ASN A 14 -4.63 0.63 7.33
CA ASN A 14 -3.82 -0.07 8.33
C ASN A 14 -3.85 -1.58 8.08
N GLN A 15 -5.00 -2.15 7.74
CA GLN A 15 -5.09 -3.58 7.40
C GLN A 15 -4.24 -3.92 6.17
N VAL A 16 -4.32 -3.10 5.12
CA VAL A 16 -3.49 -3.29 3.92
C VAL A 16 -2.01 -3.09 4.24
N TYR A 17 -1.67 -2.13 5.10
CA TYR A 17 -0.30 -1.95 5.60
C TYR A 17 0.22 -3.20 6.33
N GLU A 18 -0.53 -3.77 7.26
CA GLU A 18 -0.11 -4.97 7.99
C GLU A 18 0.07 -6.18 7.06
N ALA A 19 -0.80 -6.35 6.07
CA ALA A 19 -0.71 -7.41 5.10
C ALA A 19 0.52 -7.25 4.17
N LEU A 20 0.81 -6.02 3.72
CA LEU A 20 2.01 -5.71 2.96
C LEU A 20 3.29 -5.89 3.79
N LEU A 21 3.25 -5.53 5.08
CA LEU A 21 4.37 -5.70 6.00
C LEU A 21 4.75 -7.17 6.14
N LYS A 22 3.77 -8.09 6.21
CA LYS A 22 4.00 -9.55 6.21
C LYS A 22 4.65 -10.06 4.93
N LYS A 23 4.51 -9.35 3.80
CA LYS A 23 5.16 -9.65 2.52
C LYS A 23 6.50 -8.92 2.33
N GLY A 24 7.01 -8.24 3.37
CA GLY A 24 8.28 -7.51 3.34
C GLY A 24 8.20 -6.14 2.66
N VAL A 25 6.99 -5.61 2.45
CA VAL A 25 6.76 -4.32 1.79
C VAL A 25 6.24 -3.31 2.82
N ILE A 26 7.03 -2.27 3.10
CA ILE A 26 6.67 -1.24 4.09
C ILE A 26 6.04 -0.04 3.38
N VAL A 27 4.78 0.24 3.69
CA VAL A 27 4.05 1.45 3.27
C VAL A 27 3.66 2.29 4.49
N ARG A 28 3.14 3.51 4.29
CA ARG A 28 2.62 4.31 5.41
C ARG A 28 1.13 4.54 5.28
N PRO A 29 0.29 4.04 6.21
CA PRO A 29 -1.11 4.42 6.25
C PRO A 29 -1.24 5.92 6.55
N VAL A 30 -2.19 6.58 5.90
CA VAL A 30 -2.45 8.02 6.09
C VAL A 30 -3.82 8.29 6.73
N GLY A 31 -4.38 7.29 7.42
CA GLY A 31 -5.64 7.39 8.15
C GLY A 31 -5.79 8.63 9.05
N PRO A 32 -4.76 9.07 9.80
CA PRO A 32 -4.84 10.29 10.63
C PRO A 32 -5.13 11.58 9.84
N TYR A 33 -4.93 11.60 8.53
CA TYR A 33 -5.22 12.74 7.65
C TYR A 33 -6.65 12.72 7.08
N GLN A 34 -7.61 12.06 7.76
CA GLN A 34 -8.98 11.83 7.26
C GLN A 34 -9.02 10.99 5.97
N MET A 35 -7.99 10.15 5.75
CA MET A 35 -7.88 9.25 4.59
C MET A 35 -7.70 7.80 5.06
N PRO A 36 -8.67 7.21 5.76
CA PRO A 36 -8.56 5.88 6.36
C PRO A 36 -8.32 4.78 5.31
N GLU A 37 -8.83 4.97 4.09
CA GLU A 37 -8.70 3.99 3.00
C GLU A 37 -7.46 4.19 2.11
N HIS A 38 -6.51 5.01 2.56
CA HIS A 38 -5.35 5.37 1.75
C HIS A 38 -4.04 4.99 2.42
N ILE A 39 -3.09 4.61 1.57
CA ILE A 39 -1.70 4.38 1.92
C ILE A 39 -0.82 5.30 1.09
N ARG A 40 0.27 5.76 1.69
CA ARG A 40 1.34 6.49 1.03
C ARG A 40 2.49 5.56 0.71
N VAL A 41 2.89 5.55 -0.54
CA VAL A 41 3.97 4.71 -1.07
C VAL A 41 5.06 5.61 -1.62
N SER A 42 6.31 5.36 -1.23
CA SER A 42 7.45 6.06 -1.83
C SER A 42 7.80 5.42 -3.17
N VAL A 43 8.04 6.24 -4.19
CA VAL A 43 8.48 5.77 -5.52
C VAL A 43 9.97 5.48 -5.46
N GLY A 44 10.31 4.19 -5.56
CA GLY A 44 11.69 3.71 -5.59
C GLY A 44 12.15 3.36 -7.01
N THR A 45 13.07 2.41 -7.10
CA THR A 45 13.53 1.79 -8.34
C THR A 45 12.43 0.97 -9.01
N LYS A 46 12.61 0.65 -10.30
CA LYS A 46 11.66 -0.20 -11.05
C LYS A 46 11.42 -1.55 -10.36
N ALA A 47 12.48 -2.19 -9.87
CA ALA A 47 12.39 -3.48 -9.19
C ALA A 47 11.59 -3.39 -7.88
N GLU A 48 11.82 -2.37 -7.06
CA GLU A 48 11.04 -2.13 -5.84
C GLU A 48 9.56 -1.89 -6.15
N ASN A 49 9.27 -1.14 -7.23
CA ASN A 49 7.91 -0.89 -7.66
C ASN A 49 7.22 -2.18 -8.16
N GLU A 50 7.93 -3.06 -8.87
CA GLU A 50 7.41 -4.37 -9.31
C GLU A 50 7.12 -5.30 -8.12
N THR A 51 8.00 -5.34 -7.12
CA THR A 51 7.77 -6.08 -5.86
C THR A 51 6.55 -5.53 -5.12
N PHE A 52 6.43 -4.21 -4.98
CA PHE A 52 5.27 -3.55 -4.36
C PHE A 52 3.97 -3.91 -5.08
N LEU A 53 3.92 -3.78 -6.41
CA LEU A 53 2.73 -4.07 -7.21
C LEU A 53 2.29 -5.54 -7.08
N THR A 54 3.26 -6.46 -7.08
CA THR A 54 3.00 -7.89 -6.91
C THR A 54 2.44 -8.19 -5.52
N ALA A 55 3.06 -7.64 -4.47
CA ALA A 55 2.59 -7.80 -3.09
C ALA A 55 1.19 -7.19 -2.90
N LEU A 56 0.96 -5.97 -3.42
CA LEU A 56 -0.32 -5.29 -3.33
C LEU A 56 -1.44 -6.11 -4.00
N LYS A 57 -1.20 -6.63 -5.22
CA LYS A 57 -2.18 -7.47 -5.91
C LYS A 57 -2.54 -8.72 -5.11
N SER A 58 -1.54 -9.38 -4.52
CA SER A 58 -1.74 -10.56 -3.67
C SER A 58 -2.57 -10.22 -2.43
N VAL A 59 -2.25 -9.10 -1.74
CA VAL A 59 -2.98 -8.65 -0.55
C VAL A 59 -4.43 -8.33 -0.89
N LEU A 60 -4.68 -7.56 -1.97
CA LEU A 60 -6.05 -7.19 -2.36
C LEU A 60 -6.88 -8.43 -2.73
N GLN A 61 -6.29 -9.43 -3.38
CA GLN A 61 -6.95 -10.70 -3.68
C GLN A 61 -7.25 -11.51 -2.40
N GLU A 62 -6.30 -11.63 -1.48
CA GLU A 62 -6.47 -12.32 -0.19
C GLU A 62 -7.55 -11.68 0.68
N MET A 63 -7.69 -10.35 0.60
CA MET A 63 -8.70 -9.59 1.34
C MET A 63 -10.06 -9.51 0.59
N GLY A 64 -10.16 -10.02 -0.64
CA GLY A 64 -11.40 -9.99 -1.42
C GLY A 64 -11.80 -8.60 -1.93
N ILE A 65 -10.83 -7.69 -2.09
CA ILE A 65 -11.06 -6.30 -2.53
C ILE A 65 -10.89 -6.23 -4.06
N GLN A 66 -11.93 -5.74 -4.77
CA GLN A 66 -11.98 -5.59 -6.24
C GLN A 66 -11.80 -4.14 -6.74
#